data_AF-A0A7S4RAS2-F1
#
_entry.id   AF-A0A7S4RAS2-F1
#
_cell.length_a   1.000
_cell.length_b   1.000
_cell.length_c   1.000
_cell.angle_alpha   90.00
_cell.angle_beta   90.00
_cell.angle_gamma   90.00
#
_symmetry.space_group_name_H-M   'P 1'
#
loop_
_entity.id
_entity.type
_entity.pdbx_description
1 polymer ?
#
loop_
_entity_poly.entity_id
_entity_poly.type
_entity_poly.pdbx_seq_one_letter_code
_entity_poly.pdbx_strand_id
1 'polypeptide(L)'
;MFERKQNVHFKTNVDVFSILTTPVASDMTVEEKRSIWYSKDELRTLRGNAREASRLIRQIDEESISLHVPQHYFISEYDACIRGLELRSNLERKKNQCITRRVIMKYQHRLRLGLTRTSAVFADPELHLAIISKKLSQRARDIALVTAREDYIAAYPEMEMLVSVLMHPIPIADFPCRKRKINDSTHDQPEQPSNLCCSMERRVKRRMITRMEQCEINNASIQIALS
;
A
#
# COMPACT_ATOMS: atom_id res chain seq x y z
N MET A 1 -16.43 43.18 15.96
CA MET A 1 -16.47 41.73 15.67
C MET A 1 -15.69 41.53 14.37
N PHE A 2 -14.44 41.08 14.43
CA PHE A 2 -13.56 41.01 13.25
C PHE A 2 -13.34 39.55 12.86
N GLU A 3 -13.90 39.13 11.72
CA GLU A 3 -13.64 37.81 11.15
C GLU A 3 -12.22 37.74 10.60
N ARG A 4 -11.34 37.01 11.29
CA ARG A 4 -9.99 36.72 10.80
C ARG A 4 -10.05 35.56 9.81
N LYS A 5 -9.99 35.87 8.51
CA LYS A 5 -9.77 34.86 7.46
C LYS A 5 -8.33 34.36 7.55
N GLN A 6 -8.14 33.15 8.09
CA GLN A 6 -6.87 32.44 8.01
C GLN A 6 -6.70 31.84 6.61
N ASN A 7 -5.74 32.36 5.85
CA ASN A 7 -5.30 31.76 4.60
C ASN A 7 -4.33 30.62 4.92
N VAL A 8 -4.81 29.38 4.78
CA VAL A 8 -3.97 28.18 4.89
C VAL A 8 -3.25 27.97 3.57
N HIS A 9 -1.93 28.17 3.55
CA HIS A 9 -1.08 27.82 2.41
C HIS A 9 -0.49 26.42 2.59
N PHE A 10 -0.92 25.49 1.75
CA PHE A 10 -0.31 24.17 1.66
C PHE A 10 0.97 24.25 0.83
N LYS A 11 2.12 24.10 1.49
CA LYS A 11 3.40 23.92 0.78
C LYS A 11 3.39 22.55 0.09
N THR A 12 3.20 22.55 -1.23
CA THR A 12 3.37 21.38 -2.11
C THR A 12 4.85 21.05 -2.31
N ASN A 13 5.58 20.76 -1.23
CA ASN A 13 6.89 20.12 -1.32
C ASN A 13 6.69 18.60 -1.24
N VAL A 14 6.11 18.06 -2.32
CA VAL A 14 6.23 16.63 -2.59
C VAL A 14 7.44 16.50 -3.49
N ASP A 15 8.57 16.05 -2.92
CA ASP A 15 9.66 15.44 -3.67
C ASP A 15 9.10 14.15 -4.32
N VAL A 16 8.31 14.35 -5.38
CA VAL A 16 7.97 13.32 -6.33
C VAL A 16 9.29 13.05 -7.04
N PHE A 17 10.00 12.01 -6.61
CA PHE A 17 11.02 11.39 -7.44
C PHE A 17 10.46 11.32 -8.85
N SER A 18 11.04 12.12 -9.75
CA SER A 18 10.59 12.32 -11.13
C SER A 18 10.32 10.97 -11.75
N ILE A 19 9.04 10.58 -11.76
CA ILE A 19 8.58 9.49 -12.60
C ILE A 19 8.85 10.03 -13.99
N LEU A 20 9.91 9.51 -14.63
CA LEU A 20 10.35 9.76 -16.00
C LEU A 20 9.63 10.93 -16.66
N THR A 21 10.31 12.07 -16.77
CA THR A 21 10.05 13.22 -17.68
C THR A 21 8.84 13.03 -18.59
N THR A 22 7.65 13.01 -18.00
CA THR A 22 6.42 12.91 -18.76
C THR A 22 5.99 14.36 -18.89
N PRO A 23 6.01 14.92 -20.12
CA PRO A 23 5.61 16.31 -20.33
C PRO A 23 4.24 16.56 -19.70
N VAL A 24 4.04 17.77 -19.20
CA VAL A 24 2.76 18.15 -18.59
C VAL A 24 1.66 17.88 -19.60
N ALA A 25 0.51 17.39 -19.16
CA ALA A 25 -0.62 17.08 -20.03
C ALA A 25 -1.02 18.26 -20.94
N SER A 26 -0.77 19.50 -20.53
CA SER A 26 -0.97 20.70 -21.37
C SER A 26 -0.09 20.71 -22.62
N ASP A 27 1.12 20.19 -22.51
CA ASP A 27 2.21 20.35 -23.49
C ASP A 27 2.27 19.17 -24.47
N MET A 28 1.54 18.09 -24.20
CA MET A 28 1.46 16.92 -25.06
C MET A 28 0.52 17.11 -26.24
N THR A 29 0.95 16.64 -27.41
CA THR A 29 0.11 16.52 -28.62
C THR A 29 -1.04 15.52 -28.40
N VAL A 30 -2.08 15.59 -29.23
CA VAL A 30 -3.25 14.69 -29.10
C VAL A 30 -2.85 13.24 -29.35
N GLU A 31 -1.90 13.03 -30.26
CA GLU A 31 -1.33 11.74 -30.63
C GLU A 31 -0.54 11.13 -29.46
N GLU A 32 0.30 11.93 -28.79
CA GLU A 32 1.00 11.51 -27.57
C GLU A 32 0.01 11.22 -26.43
N LYS A 33 -1.04 12.04 -26.29
CA LYS A 33 -2.09 11.77 -25.28
C LYS A 33 -2.80 10.45 -25.54
N ARG A 34 -3.09 10.13 -26.81
CA ARG A 34 -3.70 8.86 -27.22
C ARG A 34 -2.74 7.67 -27.07
N SER A 35 -1.43 7.86 -27.21
CA SER A 35 -0.46 6.79 -27.00
C SER A 35 -0.21 6.50 -25.51
N ILE A 36 -0.32 7.54 -24.66
CA ILE A 36 -0.09 7.40 -23.22
C ILE A 36 -1.36 7.04 -22.45
N TRP A 37 -2.55 7.50 -22.86
CA TRP A 37 -3.81 7.23 -22.16
C TRP A 37 -4.71 6.28 -22.93
N TYR A 38 -5.38 5.40 -22.20
CA TYR A 38 -6.36 4.51 -22.81
C TYR A 38 -7.54 5.35 -23.31
N SER A 39 -8.03 5.02 -24.51
CA SER A 39 -9.33 5.50 -24.94
C SER A 39 -10.41 5.03 -23.97
N LYS A 40 -11.56 5.72 -23.97
CA LYS A 40 -12.69 5.36 -23.09
C LYS A 40 -13.13 3.91 -23.33
N ASP A 41 -13.11 3.46 -24.58
CA ASP A 41 -13.53 2.12 -24.97
C ASP A 41 -12.47 1.08 -24.60
N GLU A 42 -11.19 1.37 -24.81
CA GLU A 42 -10.09 0.51 -24.33
C GLU A 42 -10.14 0.31 -22.81
N LEU A 43 -10.36 1.38 -22.05
CA LEU A 43 -10.51 1.31 -20.59
C LEU A 43 -11.69 0.45 -20.18
N ARG A 44 -12.80 0.49 -20.93
CA ARG A 44 -13.99 -0.32 -20.69
C ARG A 44 -13.69 -1.80 -20.97
N THR A 45 -13.06 -2.10 -22.10
CA THR A 45 -12.64 -3.46 -22.48
C THR A 45 -11.66 -4.05 -21.48
N LEU A 46 -10.59 -3.32 -21.15
CA LEU A 46 -9.59 -3.73 -20.17
C LEU A 46 -10.22 -4.01 -18.80
N ARG A 47 -11.21 -3.21 -18.38
CA ARG A 47 -11.97 -3.45 -17.13
C ARG A 47 -12.85 -4.72 -17.23
N GLY A 48 -13.41 -5.01 -18.40
CA GLY A 48 -14.13 -6.26 -18.69
C GLY A 48 -13.21 -7.46 -18.53
N ASN A 49 -12.11 -7.48 -19.29
CA ASN A 49 -11.10 -8.54 -19.27
C ASN A 49 -10.55 -8.79 -17.85
N ALA A 50 -10.19 -7.71 -17.13
CA ALA A 50 -9.67 -7.84 -15.78
C ALA A 50 -10.69 -8.45 -14.78
N ARG A 51 -11.98 -8.17 -14.97
CA ARG A 51 -13.05 -8.77 -14.16
C ARG A 51 -13.24 -10.24 -14.47
N GLU A 52 -13.22 -10.60 -15.75
CA GLU A 52 -13.33 -11.98 -16.21
C GLU A 52 -12.14 -12.82 -15.74
N ALA A 53 -10.91 -12.34 -15.95
CA ALA A 53 -9.69 -12.96 -15.43
C ALA A 53 -9.75 -13.13 -13.91
N SER A 54 -10.28 -12.13 -13.17
CA SER A 54 -10.46 -12.25 -11.72
C SER A 54 -11.47 -13.33 -11.33
N ARG A 55 -12.52 -13.58 -12.13
CA ARG A 55 -13.48 -14.68 -11.89
C ARG A 55 -12.83 -16.04 -12.13
N LEU A 56 -12.11 -16.20 -13.23
CA LEU A 56 -11.39 -17.44 -13.56
C LEU A 56 -10.38 -17.79 -12.46
N ILE A 57 -9.64 -16.79 -11.98
CA ILE A 57 -8.68 -17.00 -10.89
C ILE A 57 -9.37 -17.45 -9.59
N ARG A 58 -10.59 -17.00 -9.30
CA ARG A 58 -11.35 -17.47 -8.12
C ARG A 58 -11.84 -18.89 -8.30
N GLN A 59 -12.32 -19.25 -9.49
CA GLN A 59 -12.73 -20.62 -9.79
C GLN A 59 -11.56 -21.60 -9.62
N ILE A 60 -10.38 -21.27 -10.14
CA ILE A 60 -9.17 -22.08 -9.97
C ILE A 60 -8.77 -22.21 -8.49
N ASP A 61 -8.85 -21.11 -7.73
CA ASP A 61 -8.60 -21.15 -6.28
C ASP A 61 -9.62 -22.05 -5.56
N GLU A 62 -10.90 -21.95 -5.88
CA GLU A 62 -11.97 -22.77 -5.27
C GLU A 62 -11.80 -24.26 -5.58
N GLU A 63 -11.47 -24.59 -6.83
CA GLU A 63 -11.18 -25.96 -7.27
C GLU A 63 -9.93 -26.53 -6.58
N SER A 64 -8.88 -25.71 -6.43
CA SER A 64 -7.65 -26.15 -5.75
C SER A 64 -7.80 -26.28 -4.23
N ILE A 65 -8.68 -25.51 -3.60
CA ILE A 65 -8.98 -25.59 -2.16
C ILE A 65 -9.86 -26.80 -1.82
N SER A 66 -10.73 -27.24 -2.75
CA SER A 66 -11.63 -28.38 -2.56
C SER A 66 -10.94 -29.73 -2.29
N LEU A 67 -9.61 -29.82 -2.49
CA LEU A 67 -8.85 -31.06 -2.29
C LEU A 67 -8.09 -31.12 -0.96
N HIS A 68 -8.01 -30.05 -0.15
CA HIS A 68 -7.10 -30.06 1.01
C HIS A 68 -7.48 -29.25 2.26
N VAL A 69 -8.74 -28.87 2.48
CA VAL A 69 -9.12 -28.21 3.74
C VAL A 69 -10.24 -28.97 4.44
N PRO A 70 -9.97 -29.61 5.59
CA PRO A 70 -11.02 -30.09 6.50
C PRO A 70 -11.96 -28.92 6.84
N GLN A 71 -13.21 -29.01 6.41
CA GLN A 71 -14.23 -27.96 6.46
C GLN A 71 -14.77 -27.64 7.88
N HIS A 72 -13.99 -27.83 8.92
CA HIS A 72 -14.41 -27.61 10.30
C HIS A 72 -13.79 -26.39 10.99
N TYR A 73 -13.41 -25.37 10.21
CA TYR A 73 -13.30 -24.03 10.79
C TYR A 73 -14.72 -23.47 10.97
N PHE A 74 -15.31 -23.83 12.11
CA PHE A 74 -16.37 -23.04 12.73
C PHE A 74 -15.94 -21.58 12.60
N ILE A 75 -16.71 -20.77 11.86
CA ILE A 75 -16.58 -19.32 11.94
C ILE A 75 -16.91 -19.00 13.39
N SER A 76 -15.85 -18.90 14.21
CA SER A 76 -15.98 -18.66 15.64
C SER A 76 -16.79 -17.39 15.79
N GLU A 77 -17.75 -17.38 16.70
CA GLU A 77 -18.62 -16.22 16.98
C GLU A 77 -17.79 -14.94 17.23
N TYR A 78 -16.51 -15.10 17.60
CA TYR A 78 -15.49 -14.06 17.71
C TYR A 78 -15.10 -13.37 16.41
N ASP A 79 -15.08 -14.05 15.26
CA ASP A 79 -14.75 -13.43 13.95
C ASP A 79 -15.82 -12.42 13.51
N ALA A 80 -17.06 -12.56 14.02
CA ALA A 80 -18.12 -11.59 13.76
C ALA A 80 -17.86 -10.24 14.45
N CYS A 81 -17.19 -10.23 15.61
CA CYS A 81 -16.89 -9.02 16.38
C CYS A 81 -15.69 -8.21 15.82
N ILE A 82 -14.80 -8.85 15.05
CA ILE A 82 -13.65 -8.17 14.42
C ILE A 82 -14.08 -7.47 13.11
N ARG A 83 -15.19 -7.94 12.52
CA ARG A 83 -15.73 -7.47 11.25
C ARG A 83 -16.14 -5.99 11.35
N GLY A 84 -15.46 -5.12 10.62
CA GLY A 84 -15.75 -3.68 10.57
C GLY A 84 -14.72 -2.79 11.28
N LEU A 85 -13.91 -3.31 12.19
CA LEU A 85 -12.76 -2.55 12.74
C LEU A 85 -11.71 -2.28 11.65
N GLU A 86 -11.59 -3.21 10.71
CA GLU A 86 -10.81 -3.05 9.49
C GLU A 86 -11.22 -1.83 8.64
N LEU A 87 -12.49 -1.40 8.68
CA LEU A 87 -12.99 -0.28 7.88
C LEU A 87 -12.69 1.10 8.48
N ARG A 88 -12.33 1.18 9.77
CA ARG A 88 -11.88 2.45 10.35
C ARG A 88 -10.58 2.88 9.67
N SER A 89 -10.45 4.18 9.43
CA SER A 89 -9.42 4.79 8.60
C SER A 89 -8.03 4.74 9.24
N ASN A 90 -7.47 3.55 9.43
CA ASN A 90 -6.12 3.33 9.90
C ASN A 90 -5.14 3.95 8.87
N LEU A 91 -4.25 4.81 9.34
CA LEU A 91 -3.24 5.48 8.51
C LEU A 91 -2.32 4.47 7.80
N GLU A 92 -2.01 3.35 8.46
CA GLU A 92 -1.25 2.23 7.90
C GLU A 92 -1.98 1.64 6.67
N ARG A 93 -3.30 1.45 6.77
CA ARG A 93 -4.12 0.90 5.68
C ARG A 93 -4.17 1.86 4.49
N LYS A 94 -4.33 3.17 4.74
CA LYS A 94 -4.26 4.21 3.69
C LYS A 94 -2.88 4.26 3.03
N LYS A 95 -1.81 4.15 3.82
CA LYS A 95 -0.43 4.08 3.32
C LYS A 95 -0.22 2.83 2.46
N ASN A 96 -0.64 1.66 2.91
CA ASN A 96 -0.55 0.41 2.16
C ASN A 96 -1.38 0.46 0.86
N GLN A 97 -2.58 1.03 0.89
CA GLN A 97 -3.38 1.24 -0.30
C GLN A 97 -2.67 2.16 -1.32
N CYS A 98 -2.05 3.25 -0.84
CA CYS A 98 -1.27 4.16 -1.67
C CYS A 98 -0.06 3.44 -2.30
N ILE A 99 0.67 2.64 -1.52
CA ILE A 99 1.79 1.81 -2.00
C ILE A 99 1.31 0.83 -3.09
N THR A 100 0.24 0.08 -2.83
CA THR A 100 -0.33 -0.86 -3.80
C THR A 100 -0.73 -0.17 -5.10
N ARG A 101 -1.45 0.96 -5.03
CA ARG A 101 -1.80 1.74 -6.23
C ARG A 101 -0.56 2.19 -6.99
N ARG A 102 0.47 2.69 -6.28
CA ARG A 102 1.71 3.13 -6.90
C ARG A 102 2.45 1.98 -7.60
N VAL A 103 2.48 0.79 -7.00
CA VAL A 103 3.08 -0.41 -7.63
C VAL A 103 2.31 -0.83 -8.87
N ILE A 104 0.98 -0.88 -8.80
CA ILE A 104 0.11 -1.23 -9.95
C ILE A 104 0.34 -0.25 -11.10
N MET A 105 0.31 1.06 -10.85
CA MET A 105 0.54 2.08 -11.87
C MET A 105 1.93 1.96 -12.50
N LYS A 106 2.96 1.68 -11.69
CA LYS A 106 4.33 1.47 -12.18
C LYS A 106 4.43 0.22 -13.06
N TYR A 107 3.68 -0.84 -12.74
CA TYR A 107 3.62 -2.04 -13.57
C TYR A 107 2.88 -1.78 -14.89
N GLN A 108 1.72 -1.14 -14.85
CA GLN A 108 0.97 -0.75 -16.04
C GLN A 108 1.83 0.10 -17.00
N HIS A 109 2.54 1.07 -16.46
CA HIS A 109 3.45 1.90 -17.25
C HIS A 109 4.58 1.07 -17.91
N ARG A 110 5.19 0.13 -17.18
CA ARG A 110 6.23 -0.74 -17.73
C ARG A 110 5.72 -1.70 -18.80
N LEU A 111 4.49 -2.21 -18.65
CA LEU A 111 3.85 -3.07 -19.64
C LEU A 111 3.62 -2.31 -20.95
N ARG A 112 3.12 -1.07 -20.87
CA ARG A 112 2.90 -0.23 -22.05
C ARG A 112 4.18 0.11 -22.82
N LEU A 113 5.28 0.35 -22.09
CA LEU A 113 6.58 0.63 -22.72
C LEU A 113 7.28 -0.63 -23.29
N GLY A 114 6.68 -1.81 -23.16
CA GLY A 114 7.35 -3.08 -23.53
C GLY A 114 8.61 -3.37 -22.70
N LEU A 115 8.83 -2.65 -21.59
CA LEU A 115 10.03 -2.76 -20.76
C LEU A 115 9.98 -3.94 -19.78
N THR A 116 8.81 -4.54 -19.60
CA THR A 116 8.71 -5.81 -18.91
C THR A 116 9.27 -6.90 -19.81
N ARG A 117 10.52 -7.30 -19.54
CA ARG A 117 10.96 -8.69 -19.75
C ARG A 117 10.09 -9.56 -18.86
N THR A 118 8.87 -9.86 -19.30
CA THR A 118 8.12 -10.97 -18.73
C THR A 118 9.01 -12.18 -18.91
N SER A 119 9.31 -12.87 -17.80
CA SER A 119 9.87 -14.21 -17.92
C SER A 119 8.95 -14.98 -18.87
N ALA A 120 9.51 -15.78 -19.79
CA ALA A 120 8.76 -16.48 -20.85
C ALA A 120 7.53 -17.26 -20.35
N VAL A 121 7.46 -17.50 -19.04
CA VAL A 121 6.34 -18.08 -18.28
C VAL A 121 5.04 -17.27 -18.39
N PHE A 122 5.08 -15.95 -18.59
CA PHE A 122 3.87 -15.12 -18.69
C PHE A 122 3.71 -14.56 -20.11
N ALA A 123 3.03 -15.33 -20.96
CA ALA A 123 2.71 -14.93 -22.33
C ALA A 123 1.76 -13.72 -22.40
N ASP A 124 0.89 -13.56 -21.39
CA ASP A 124 -0.08 -12.47 -21.33
C ASP A 124 0.29 -11.39 -20.28
N PRO A 125 0.60 -10.15 -20.71
CA PRO A 125 0.88 -9.03 -19.81
C PRO A 125 -0.32 -8.64 -18.92
N GLU A 126 -1.56 -8.84 -19.39
CA GLU A 126 -2.77 -8.53 -18.62
C GLU A 126 -2.95 -9.51 -17.46
N LEU A 127 -2.79 -10.81 -17.73
CA LEU A 127 -2.78 -11.85 -16.71
C LEU A 127 -1.71 -11.58 -15.64
N HIS A 128 -0.49 -11.18 -16.04
CA HIS A 128 0.56 -10.87 -15.08
C HIS A 128 0.20 -9.69 -14.16
N LEU A 129 -0.42 -8.63 -14.72
CA LEU A 129 -0.93 -7.52 -13.92
C LEU A 129 -2.03 -7.95 -12.96
N ALA A 130 -2.94 -8.82 -13.39
CA ALA A 130 -4.01 -9.37 -12.56
C ALA A 130 -3.44 -10.19 -11.38
N ILE A 131 -2.44 -11.04 -11.63
CA ILE A 131 -1.74 -11.81 -10.58
C ILE A 131 -1.08 -10.88 -9.56
N ILE A 132 -0.36 -9.85 -10.00
CA ILE A 132 0.28 -8.89 -9.09
C ILE A 132 -0.76 -8.13 -8.27
N SER A 133 -1.83 -7.67 -8.92
CA SER A 133 -2.93 -6.97 -8.26
C SER A 133 -3.59 -7.85 -7.19
N LYS A 134 -3.84 -9.13 -7.51
CA LYS A 134 -4.36 -10.12 -6.56
C LYS A 134 -3.42 -10.30 -5.37
N LYS A 135 -2.13 -10.52 -5.61
CA LYS A 135 -1.13 -10.71 -4.53
C LYS A 135 -1.03 -9.50 -3.61
N LEU A 136 -0.99 -8.29 -4.17
CA LEU A 136 -0.93 -7.06 -3.37
C LEU A 136 -2.22 -6.83 -2.58
N SER A 137 -3.38 -7.15 -3.17
CA SER A 137 -4.67 -7.04 -2.50
C SER A 137 -4.82 -8.08 -1.38
N GLN A 138 -4.37 -9.32 -1.61
CA GLN A 138 -4.35 -10.37 -0.59
C GLN A 138 -3.49 -9.94 0.59
N ARG A 139 -2.24 -9.55 0.35
CA ARG A 139 -1.34 -9.07 1.40
C ARG A 139 -1.92 -7.89 2.19
N ALA A 140 -2.60 -6.96 1.52
CA ALA A 140 -3.25 -5.84 2.18
C ALA A 140 -4.42 -6.28 3.09
N ARG A 141 -5.13 -7.35 2.73
CA ARG A 141 -6.14 -7.98 3.60
C ARG A 141 -5.49 -8.67 4.79
N ASP A 142 -4.45 -9.46 4.56
CA ASP A 142 -3.76 -10.21 5.63
C ASP A 142 -3.18 -9.26 6.69
N ILE A 143 -2.53 -8.17 6.26
CA ILE A 143 -2.04 -7.12 7.17
C ILE A 143 -3.21 -6.50 7.94
N ALA A 144 -4.33 -6.21 7.28
CA ALA A 144 -5.47 -5.60 7.95
C ALA A 144 -6.10 -6.53 9.01
N LEU A 145 -6.14 -7.84 8.75
CA LEU A 145 -6.60 -8.83 9.73
C LEU A 145 -5.66 -8.90 10.93
N VAL A 146 -4.35 -8.95 10.71
CA VAL A 146 -3.36 -8.96 11.79
C VAL A 146 -3.46 -7.68 12.62
N THR A 147 -3.50 -6.51 11.99
CA THR A 147 -3.65 -5.23 12.71
C THR A 147 -4.99 -5.15 13.45
N ALA A 148 -6.10 -5.62 12.86
CA ALA A 148 -7.38 -5.64 13.56
C ALA A 148 -7.37 -6.56 14.78
N ARG A 149 -6.64 -7.68 14.71
CA ARG A 149 -6.42 -8.58 15.84
C ARG A 149 -5.60 -7.91 16.94
N GLU A 150 -4.51 -7.24 16.58
CA GLU A 150 -3.68 -6.48 17.52
C GLU A 150 -4.50 -5.37 18.20
N ASP A 151 -5.28 -4.61 17.44
CA ASP A 151 -6.17 -3.57 17.95
C ASP A 151 -7.23 -4.15 18.91
N TYR A 152 -7.78 -5.33 18.60
CA TYR A 152 -8.75 -6.02 19.47
C TYR A 152 -8.11 -6.48 20.79
N ILE A 153 -6.94 -7.13 20.74
CA ILE A 153 -6.21 -7.55 21.95
C ILE A 153 -5.84 -6.33 22.81
N ALA A 154 -5.41 -5.23 22.17
CA ALA A 154 -5.08 -3.99 22.88
C ALA A 154 -6.30 -3.36 23.56
N ALA A 155 -7.50 -3.49 22.98
CA ALA A 155 -8.75 -3.01 23.56
C ALA A 155 -9.32 -3.92 24.66
N TYR A 156 -9.06 -5.23 24.59
CA TYR A 156 -9.56 -6.24 25.52
C TYR A 156 -8.43 -7.20 25.94
N PRO A 157 -7.51 -6.77 26.82
CA PRO A 157 -6.35 -7.58 27.22
C PRO A 157 -6.74 -8.94 27.83
N GLU A 158 -7.88 -9.00 28.51
CA GLU A 158 -8.42 -10.23 29.11
C GLU A 158 -8.72 -11.33 28.07
N MET A 159 -8.88 -10.97 26.80
CA MET A 159 -9.15 -11.90 25.70
C MET A 159 -7.87 -12.48 25.06
N GLU A 160 -6.68 -12.02 25.45
CA GLU A 160 -5.41 -12.42 24.81
C GLU A 160 -5.17 -13.93 24.86
N MET A 161 -5.52 -14.58 25.98
CA MET A 161 -5.37 -16.03 26.14
C MET A 161 -6.28 -16.83 25.20
N LEU A 162 -7.53 -16.41 25.03
CA LEU A 162 -8.49 -17.08 24.14
C LEU A 162 -8.07 -16.90 22.67
N VAL A 163 -7.64 -15.69 22.31
CA VAL A 163 -7.20 -15.36 20.95
C VAL A 163 -5.91 -16.10 20.58
N SER A 164 -4.98 -16.31 21.51
CA SER A 164 -3.71 -17.00 21.24
C SER A 164 -3.87 -18.50 21.00
N VAL A 165 -4.83 -19.15 21.66
CA VAL A 165 -5.08 -20.60 21.52
C VAL A 165 -5.84 -20.94 20.23
N LEU A 166 -6.77 -20.07 19.82
CA LEU A 166 -7.62 -20.33 18.65
C LEU A 166 -6.98 -19.92 17.33
N MET A 167 -6.08 -18.93 17.33
CA MET A 167 -5.64 -18.29 16.09
C MET A 167 -4.18 -18.59 15.78
N HIS A 168 -3.98 -19.44 14.77
CA HIS A 168 -2.66 -19.66 14.17
C HIS A 168 -2.15 -18.34 13.55
N PRO A 169 -0.85 -18.04 13.64
CA PRO A 169 -0.30 -16.84 13.04
C PRO A 169 -0.54 -16.87 11.53
N ILE A 170 -1.20 -15.84 11.00
CA ILE A 170 -1.42 -15.69 9.56
C ILE A 170 -0.06 -15.36 8.93
N PRO A 171 0.51 -16.24 8.07
CA PRO A 171 1.78 -15.94 7.43
C PRO A 171 1.59 -14.77 6.46
N ILE A 172 2.09 -13.59 6.82
CA ILE A 172 2.09 -12.44 5.91
C ILE A 172 3.22 -12.65 4.91
N ALA A 173 2.86 -12.88 3.65
CA ALA A 173 3.85 -12.96 2.58
C ALA A 173 4.70 -11.68 2.50
N ASP A 174 6.01 -11.86 2.31
CA ASP A 174 6.94 -10.76 2.05
C ASP A 174 6.43 -9.88 0.92
N PHE A 175 6.60 -8.56 1.07
CA PHE A 175 6.27 -7.67 -0.04
C PHE A 175 7.11 -8.07 -1.25
N PRO A 176 6.54 -8.07 -2.47
CA PRO A 176 7.30 -8.28 -3.70
C PRO A 176 8.17 -7.04 -3.99
N CYS A 177 9.07 -6.70 -3.08
CA CYS A 177 10.23 -5.88 -3.35
C CYS A 177 11.17 -6.77 -4.16
N ARG A 178 11.56 -6.33 -5.36
CA ARG A 178 12.76 -6.89 -5.99
C ARG A 178 13.88 -6.75 -4.96
N LYS A 179 14.31 -7.86 -4.37
CA LYS A 179 15.56 -7.90 -3.63
C LYS A 179 16.60 -7.41 -4.62
N ARG A 180 17.11 -6.19 -4.43
CA ARG A 180 18.25 -5.74 -5.22
C ARG A 180 19.31 -6.82 -4.95
N LYS A 181 19.77 -7.50 -5.99
CA LYS A 181 21.04 -8.23 -5.89
C LYS A 181 22.03 -7.15 -5.50
N ILE A 182 22.32 -7.06 -4.21
CA ILE A 182 23.53 -6.42 -3.74
C ILE A 182 24.58 -7.32 -4.34
N ASN A 183 25.19 -6.86 -5.42
CA ASN A 183 26.33 -7.57 -5.96
C ASN A 183 27.40 -7.41 -4.88
N ASP A 184 27.58 -8.45 -4.07
CA ASP A 184 28.72 -8.62 -3.20
C ASP A 184 29.95 -8.83 -4.11
N SER A 185 30.40 -7.75 -4.74
CA SER A 185 31.72 -7.67 -5.37
C SER A 185 32.61 -6.85 -4.45
N THR A 186 33.23 -7.58 -3.53
CA THR A 186 34.65 -7.47 -3.15
C THR A 186 35.33 -6.13 -3.45
N HIS A 187 35.51 -5.29 -2.43
CA HIS A 187 36.84 -4.78 -2.05
C HIS A 187 36.75 -4.11 -0.67
N ASP A 188 37.61 -4.55 0.26
CA ASP A 188 37.82 -3.90 1.55
C ASP A 188 38.21 -2.43 1.37
N GLN A 189 37.23 -1.55 1.51
CA GLN A 189 37.39 -0.15 1.89
C GLN A 189 36.38 0.08 3.01
N PRO A 190 36.76 0.71 4.14
CA PRO A 190 35.83 1.06 5.20
C PRO A 190 34.92 2.19 4.69
N GLU A 191 33.94 1.85 3.86
CA GLU A 191 32.92 2.77 3.40
C GLU A 191 31.87 2.95 4.50
N GLN A 192 31.62 4.22 4.81
CA GLN A 192 30.64 4.69 5.78
C GLN A 192 29.25 4.04 5.54
N PRO A 193 28.51 3.77 6.62
CA PRO A 193 27.20 3.12 6.53
C PRO A 193 26.27 3.92 5.61
N SER A 194 25.89 3.30 4.50
CA SER A 194 24.99 3.86 3.50
C SER A 194 23.58 4.06 4.11
N ASN A 195 23.32 5.29 4.52
CA ASN A 195 22.15 5.76 5.27
C ASN A 195 20.81 5.77 4.48
N LEU A 196 20.68 5.06 3.36
CA LEU A 196 19.50 5.23 2.49
C LEU A 196 18.22 4.58 3.04
N CYS A 197 18.30 3.50 3.83
CA CYS A 197 17.11 2.90 4.43
C CYS A 197 16.69 3.60 5.74
N CYS A 198 17.67 4.10 6.52
CA CYS A 198 17.45 4.81 7.78
C CYS A 198 16.91 6.26 7.57
N SER A 199 16.96 6.78 6.35
CA SER A 199 16.50 8.13 5.98
C SER A 199 14.98 8.32 6.12
N MET A 200 14.17 7.30 5.84
CA MET A 200 12.71 7.42 5.95
C MET A 200 12.24 7.51 7.41
N GLU A 201 12.80 6.71 8.31
CA GLU A 201 12.45 6.75 9.73
C GLU A 201 12.92 8.05 10.41
N ARG A 202 14.12 8.55 10.08
CA ARG A 202 14.60 9.83 10.62
C ARG A 202 13.75 11.02 10.14
N ARG A 203 13.22 11.00 8.91
CA ARG A 203 12.32 12.06 8.39
C ARG A 203 10.93 12.04 9.02
N VAL A 204 10.39 10.87 9.37
CA VAL A 204 9.10 10.77 10.08
C VAL A 204 9.23 11.24 11.53
N LYS A 205 10.30 10.82 12.24
CA LYS A 205 10.56 11.30 13.62
C LYS A 205 10.74 12.81 13.70
N ARG A 206 11.46 13.43 12.75
CA ARG A 206 11.61 14.91 12.71
C ARG A 206 10.28 15.65 12.49
N ARG A 207 9.32 15.07 11.75
CA ARG A 207 8.00 15.66 11.53
C ARG A 207 7.05 15.51 12.71
N MET A 208 7.25 14.50 13.57
CA MET A 208 6.49 14.37 14.80
C MET A 208 7.01 15.33 15.88
N ILE A 209 8.33 15.48 16.01
CA ILE A 209 8.95 16.41 16.97
C ILE A 209 8.50 17.85 16.68
N THR A 210 8.56 18.29 15.43
CA THR A 210 8.09 19.66 15.06
C THR A 210 6.59 19.87 15.28
N ARG A 211 5.75 18.82 15.26
CA ARG A 211 4.33 18.94 15.57
C ARG A 211 4.06 19.05 17.07
N MET A 212 4.85 18.38 17.91
CA MET A 212 4.72 18.51 19.37
C MET A 212 5.20 19.88 19.84
N GLU A 213 6.35 20.35 19.33
CA GLU A 213 6.88 21.70 19.64
C GLU A 213 5.90 22.80 19.23
N GLN A 214 5.24 22.67 18.08
CA GLN A 214 4.23 23.65 17.65
C GLN A 214 2.97 23.63 18.54
N CYS A 215 2.60 22.47 19.10
CA CYS A 215 1.48 22.36 20.04
C CYS A 215 1.82 22.99 21.40
N GLU A 216 3.05 22.80 21.89
CA GLU A 216 3.52 23.38 23.15
C GLU A 216 3.59 24.91 23.07
N ILE A 217 4.10 25.46 21.97
CA ILE A 217 4.13 26.92 21.74
C ILE A 217 2.70 27.51 21.69
N ASN A 218 1.76 26.81 21.05
CA ASN A 218 0.38 27.26 20.97
C ASN A 218 -0.31 27.22 22.34
N ASN A 219 -0.06 26.19 23.15
CA ASN A 219 -0.60 26.10 24.51
C ASN A 219 -0.02 27.16 25.45
N ALA A 220 1.29 27.43 25.37
CA ALA A 220 1.93 28.50 26.15
C ALA A 220 1.39 29.89 25.78
N SER A 221 1.15 30.14 24.49
CA SER A 221 0.56 31.40 24.02
C SER A 221 -0.88 31.59 24.50
N ILE A 222 -1.65 30.50 24.66
CA ILE A 222 -3.01 30.55 25.22
C ILE A 222 -2.99 30.88 26.72
N GLN A 223 -2.04 30.33 27.47
CA GLN A 223 -1.93 30.63 28.91
C GLN A 223 -1.51 32.08 29.17
N ILE A 224 -0.58 32.64 28.39
CA ILE A 224 -0.19 34.06 28.48
C ILE A 224 -1.36 34.98 28.16
N ALA A 225 -2.23 34.62 27.21
CA ALA A 225 -3.39 35.42 26.84
C ALA A 225 -4.54 35.38 27.87
N LEU A 226 -4.52 34.44 28.80
CA LEU A 226 -5.52 34.26 29.86
C LEU A 226 -5.04 34.75 31.24
N SER A 227 -3.77 35.18 31.33
CA SER A 227 -3.14 35.78 32.51
C SER A 227 -3.26 37.30 32.46
#